data_AF-A0A534W2Q9-F1
#
_entry.id   AF-A0A534W2Q9-F1
#
_cell.length_a   1.000
_cell.length_b   1.000
_cell.length_c   1.000
_cell.angle_alpha   90.00
_cell.angle_beta   90.00
_cell.angle_gamma   90.00
#
_symmetry.space_group_name_H-M   'P 1'
#
loop_
_entity.id
_entity.type
_entity.pdbx_description
1 polymer ?
#
loop_
_entity_poly.entity_id
_entity_poly.type
_entity_poly.pdbx_seq_one_letter_code
_entity_poly.pdbx_strand_id
1 'polypeptide(L)'
;MQLTVQNVAAGGGGGTGGGGGGGGGTTPPPPPGTPAGPPTNIAVTAVAPSVLGLKGSGIQERGTISYIVTDSIGIPVGGITVNFALQAPVLGITLLKASAVSDLTGVVTEAYTSGSEVGVTTLTATVSTTGATVPQPLAVRGAKPSANGFFFRCANASLPVYTTVPEYETTICTVRLSDRYGNRVGIPTSVNFATEAGAIAASVTTKGFDPKNPNDLTEGTATVTFSTDMGNGSSPADVAPLLAVNLATQYPWSLSNDEPNRPDGQLTLNPRDQLVTIIAMTRGEEAFEDANHNGALDPGEVFIDE
;
A
#
# COMPACT_ATOMS: atom_id res chain seq x y z
N MET A 1 -0.78 -29.27 21.38
CA MET A 1 -1.79 -28.31 21.87
C MET A 1 -2.74 -28.02 20.71
N GLN A 2 -3.74 -28.88 20.54
CA GLN A 2 -4.81 -28.71 19.56
C GLN A 2 -6.02 -28.23 20.36
N LEU A 3 -6.44 -26.98 20.15
CA LEU A 3 -7.58 -26.39 20.82
C LEU A 3 -8.77 -26.43 19.87
N THR A 4 -9.63 -27.44 20.04
CA THR A 4 -10.93 -27.53 19.36
C THR A 4 -12.00 -27.11 20.37
N VAL A 5 -12.59 -25.94 20.19
CA VAL A 5 -13.67 -25.44 21.04
C VAL A 5 -15.01 -25.90 20.45
N GLN A 6 -15.60 -26.93 21.05
CA GLN A 6 -17.02 -27.25 20.84
C GLN A 6 -17.84 -26.44 21.86
N ASN A 7 -18.60 -25.47 21.36
CA ASN A 7 -19.58 -24.76 22.18
C ASN A 7 -20.90 -25.54 22.23
N VAL A 8 -21.34 -25.73 23.47
CA VAL A 8 -22.59 -26.33 23.91
C VAL A 8 -23.76 -25.42 23.51
N ALA A 9 -24.85 -26.00 23.00
CA ALA A 9 -26.17 -25.36 23.02
C ALA A 9 -27.20 -26.32 23.64
N ALA A 10 -27.87 -25.82 24.67
CA ALA A 10 -28.98 -26.46 25.37
C ALA A 10 -30.29 -26.37 24.57
N GLY A 11 -31.19 -27.33 24.81
CA GLY A 11 -32.43 -27.53 24.07
C GLY A 11 -33.68 -26.81 24.60
N GLY A 12 -34.82 -27.28 24.08
CA GLY A 12 -36.20 -26.81 24.33
C GLY A 12 -36.69 -25.96 23.16
N GLY A 13 -37.86 -26.14 22.55
CA GLY A 13 -39.13 -26.76 22.92
C GLY A 13 -40.21 -25.94 22.18
N GLY A 14 -41.18 -26.59 21.54
CA GLY A 14 -42.07 -25.95 20.55
C GLY A 14 -43.09 -24.95 21.10
N GLY A 15 -43.71 -24.19 20.20
CA GLY A 15 -44.87 -23.33 20.51
C GLY A 15 -45.15 -22.27 19.44
N THR A 16 -46.39 -22.27 18.97
CA THR A 16 -47.02 -21.50 17.88
C THR A 16 -47.18 -20.00 18.10
N GLY A 17 -47.24 -19.23 17.00
CA GLY A 17 -48.21 -18.14 16.81
C GLY A 17 -47.66 -16.72 16.58
N GLY A 18 -48.20 -16.05 15.55
CA GLY A 18 -48.46 -14.60 15.58
C GLY A 18 -47.62 -13.75 14.63
N GLY A 19 -48.29 -13.12 13.66
CA GLY A 19 -47.70 -12.28 12.62
C GLY A 19 -47.22 -10.91 13.08
N GLY A 20 -46.47 -10.26 12.19
CA GLY A 20 -46.02 -8.87 12.33
C GLY A 20 -45.23 -8.46 11.10
N GLY A 21 -45.89 -7.76 10.18
CA GLY A 21 -45.32 -7.34 8.91
C GLY A 21 -44.21 -6.30 9.04
N GLY A 22 -43.23 -6.43 8.16
CA GLY A 22 -42.22 -5.41 7.86
C GLY A 22 -41.92 -5.49 6.37
N GLY A 23 -42.61 -4.67 5.57
CA GLY A 23 -42.43 -4.60 4.12
C GLY A 23 -41.08 -4.00 3.75
N GLY A 24 -40.07 -4.86 3.59
CA GLY A 24 -38.89 -4.57 2.78
C GLY A 24 -39.25 -4.83 1.33
N GLY A 25 -39.84 -3.84 0.66
CA GLY A 25 -40.18 -3.92 -0.75
C GLY A 25 -38.92 -3.89 -1.61
N THR A 26 -38.30 -5.04 -1.82
CA THR A 26 -37.49 -5.24 -3.03
C THR A 26 -38.50 -5.43 -4.16
N THR A 27 -38.60 -4.44 -5.05
CA THR A 27 -39.39 -4.59 -6.27
C THR A 27 -38.92 -5.84 -7.01
N PRO A 28 -39.83 -6.77 -7.40
CA PRO A 28 -39.46 -7.94 -8.18
C PRO A 28 -38.69 -7.50 -9.44
N PRO A 29 -37.62 -8.21 -9.84
CA PRO A 29 -36.92 -7.89 -11.07
C PRO A 29 -37.91 -7.93 -12.25
N PRO A 30 -37.84 -6.97 -13.18
CA PRO A 30 -38.79 -6.88 -14.27
C PRO A 30 -38.76 -8.15 -15.14
N PRO A 31 -39.91 -8.56 -15.72
CA PRO A 31 -39.98 -9.72 -16.60
C PRO A 31 -38.98 -9.60 -17.77
N PRO A 32 -38.31 -10.71 -18.17
CA PRO A 32 -37.44 -10.72 -19.33
C PRO A 32 -38.17 -10.18 -20.57
N GLY A 33 -37.56 -9.20 -21.26
CA GLY A 33 -38.11 -8.59 -22.47
C GLY A 33 -38.97 -7.33 -22.24
N THR A 34 -39.07 -6.82 -21.01
CA THR A 34 -39.67 -5.51 -20.74
C THR A 34 -38.83 -4.41 -21.43
N PRO A 35 -39.42 -3.57 -22.31
CA PRO A 35 -38.69 -2.46 -22.92
C PRO A 35 -38.21 -1.47 -21.87
N ALA A 36 -37.02 -0.90 -22.08
CA ALA A 36 -36.45 0.09 -21.18
C ALA A 36 -37.31 1.37 -21.16
N GLY A 37 -37.61 1.86 -19.95
CA GLY A 37 -38.24 3.16 -19.74
C GLY A 37 -37.29 4.34 -19.98
N PRO A 38 -37.73 5.59 -19.71
CA PRO A 38 -36.85 6.74 -19.75
C PRO A 38 -35.69 6.58 -18.73
N PRO A 39 -34.47 7.06 -19.07
CA PRO A 39 -33.34 6.99 -18.15
C PRO A 39 -33.68 7.74 -16.86
N THR A 40 -33.37 7.15 -15.71
CA THR A 40 -33.68 7.73 -14.40
C THR A 40 -32.45 7.72 -13.49
N ASN A 41 -31.73 6.61 -13.46
CA ASN A 41 -30.63 6.37 -12.52
C ASN A 41 -29.30 6.17 -13.26
N ILE A 42 -28.21 6.46 -12.56
CA ILE A 42 -26.84 6.14 -12.97
C ILE A 42 -26.07 5.59 -11.78
N ALA A 43 -25.26 4.55 -11.99
CA ALA A 43 -24.44 3.94 -10.94
C ALA A 43 -23.08 3.52 -11.48
N VAL A 44 -22.06 3.54 -10.62
CA VAL A 44 -20.74 2.96 -10.93
C VAL A 44 -20.85 1.43 -10.89
N THR A 45 -20.42 0.76 -11.95
CA THR A 45 -20.37 -0.72 -12.00
C THR A 45 -18.97 -1.26 -11.74
N ALA A 46 -17.95 -0.57 -12.22
CA ALA A 46 -16.56 -0.97 -12.03
C ALA A 46 -15.66 0.27 -12.03
N VAL A 47 -14.62 0.27 -11.19
CA VAL A 47 -13.54 1.25 -11.21
C VAL A 47 -12.25 0.54 -10.86
N ALA A 48 -11.26 0.64 -11.74
CA ALA A 48 -9.95 0.07 -11.50
C ALA A 48 -8.87 0.84 -12.28
N PRO A 49 -7.82 1.35 -11.61
CA PRO A 49 -7.70 1.58 -10.17
C PRO A 49 -8.31 2.93 -9.73
N SER A 50 -8.90 2.99 -8.53
CA SER A 50 -9.38 4.26 -7.95
C SER A 50 -8.29 5.11 -7.28
N VAL A 51 -7.13 4.52 -7.01
CA VAL A 51 -5.93 5.21 -6.53
C VAL A 51 -4.88 5.12 -7.64
N LEU A 52 -4.42 6.24 -8.16
CA LEU A 52 -3.43 6.31 -9.23
C LEU A 52 -2.06 6.62 -8.64
N GLY A 53 -1.01 6.12 -9.28
CA GLY A 53 0.33 6.64 -9.06
C GLY A 53 0.51 7.99 -9.74
N LEU A 54 1.32 8.86 -9.14
CA LEU A 54 1.70 10.14 -9.71
C LEU A 54 2.21 9.96 -11.15
N LYS A 55 1.88 10.90 -12.03
CA LYS A 55 2.37 10.90 -13.41
C LYS A 55 3.90 10.84 -13.45
N GLY A 56 4.46 9.97 -14.29
CA GLY A 56 5.90 9.75 -14.39
C GLY A 56 6.44 8.69 -13.41
N SER A 57 5.64 8.18 -12.48
CA SER A 57 6.06 7.10 -11.58
C SER A 57 6.24 5.74 -12.28
N GLY A 58 5.64 5.55 -13.45
CA GLY A 58 5.61 4.27 -14.17
C GLY A 58 4.74 3.20 -13.49
N ILE A 59 4.03 3.54 -12.42
CA ILE A 59 3.19 2.62 -11.63
C ILE A 59 1.77 3.15 -11.61
N GLN A 60 0.84 2.34 -12.14
CA GLN A 60 -0.60 2.56 -11.95
C GLN A 60 -1.08 3.97 -12.34
N GLU A 61 -0.60 4.49 -13.48
CA GLU A 61 -0.89 5.84 -13.96
C GLU A 61 -2.17 5.95 -14.80
N ARG A 62 -2.82 4.83 -15.11
CA ARG A 62 -4.00 4.78 -15.96
C ARG A 62 -5.09 3.96 -15.30
N GLY A 63 -6.33 4.38 -15.51
CA GLY A 63 -7.49 3.69 -15.01
C GLY A 63 -8.69 3.76 -15.92
N THR A 64 -9.64 2.89 -15.59
CA THR A 64 -10.93 2.81 -16.28
C THR A 64 -12.05 2.80 -15.25
N ILE A 65 -13.16 3.40 -15.62
CA ILE A 65 -14.40 3.40 -14.86
C ILE A 65 -15.57 3.11 -15.80
N SER A 66 -16.49 2.28 -15.34
CA SER A 66 -17.71 1.95 -16.04
C SER A 66 -18.90 2.34 -15.19
N TYR A 67 -19.91 2.88 -15.85
CA TYR A 67 -21.18 3.26 -15.28
C TYR A 67 -22.31 2.54 -16.01
N ILE A 68 -23.42 2.30 -15.33
CA ILE A 68 -24.66 1.81 -15.93
C ILE A 68 -25.75 2.86 -15.77
N VAL A 69 -26.47 3.11 -16.87
CA VAL A 69 -27.66 3.95 -16.89
C VAL A 69 -28.88 3.04 -16.88
N THR A 70 -29.80 3.26 -15.94
CA THR A 70 -31.03 2.46 -15.81
C THR A 70 -32.26 3.34 -15.73
N ASP A 71 -33.42 2.76 -16.03
CA ASP A 71 -34.71 3.39 -15.79
C ASP A 71 -35.12 3.34 -14.29
N SER A 72 -36.35 3.76 -13.98
CA SER A 72 -36.87 3.78 -12.61
C SER A 72 -37.06 2.39 -11.99
N ILE A 73 -37.07 1.32 -12.80
CA ILE A 73 -37.27 -0.07 -12.36
C ILE A 73 -36.00 -0.93 -12.54
N GLY A 74 -34.88 -0.31 -12.92
CA GLY A 74 -33.57 -0.95 -12.99
C GLY A 74 -33.22 -1.59 -14.34
N ILE A 75 -34.01 -1.39 -15.40
CA ILE A 75 -33.69 -1.90 -16.74
C ILE A 75 -32.61 -1.00 -17.37
N PRO A 76 -31.54 -1.57 -17.96
CA PRO A 76 -30.50 -0.77 -18.61
C PRO A 76 -31.00 0.01 -19.83
N VAL A 77 -30.56 1.25 -19.96
CA VAL A 77 -30.97 2.18 -21.03
C VAL A 77 -29.78 2.57 -21.90
N GLY A 78 -29.81 2.12 -23.17
CA GLY A 78 -28.79 2.46 -24.17
C GLY A 78 -29.06 3.78 -24.90
N GLY A 79 -28.03 4.33 -25.55
CA GLY A 79 -28.13 5.54 -26.36
C GLY A 79 -28.15 6.85 -25.56
N ILE A 80 -27.79 6.82 -24.27
CA ILE A 80 -27.87 7.97 -23.38
C ILE A 80 -26.51 8.63 -23.25
N THR A 81 -26.45 9.95 -23.45
CA THR A 81 -25.20 10.72 -23.28
C THR A 81 -24.92 10.99 -21.80
N VAL A 82 -23.74 10.58 -21.35
CA VAL A 82 -23.22 10.84 -20.00
C VAL A 82 -22.00 11.75 -20.11
N ASN A 83 -22.02 12.86 -19.36
CA ASN A 83 -20.90 13.81 -19.27
C ASN A 83 -20.05 13.49 -18.05
N PHE A 84 -18.74 13.62 -18.20
CA PHE A 84 -17.76 13.37 -17.14
C PHE A 84 -17.07 14.67 -16.76
N ALA A 85 -16.98 14.92 -15.45
CA ALA A 85 -16.28 16.09 -14.94
C ALA A 85 -15.55 15.74 -13.64
N LEU A 86 -14.32 16.25 -13.50
CA LEU A 86 -13.58 16.22 -12.25
C LEU A 86 -13.95 17.45 -11.41
N GLN A 87 -14.09 17.24 -10.10
CA GLN A 87 -14.26 18.33 -9.14
C GLN A 87 -12.90 18.88 -8.72
N ALA A 88 -12.83 20.17 -8.34
CA ALA A 88 -11.59 20.75 -7.84
C ALA A 88 -11.24 20.19 -6.44
N PRO A 89 -9.97 19.89 -6.14
CA PRO A 89 -8.80 19.97 -7.03
C PRO A 89 -8.81 18.83 -8.07
N VAL A 90 -8.45 19.13 -9.33
CA VAL A 90 -8.45 18.12 -10.41
C VAL A 90 -7.19 17.25 -10.45
N LEU A 91 -6.17 17.62 -9.65
CA LEU A 91 -4.90 16.91 -9.47
C LEU A 91 -4.07 16.68 -10.76
N GLY A 92 -4.42 17.37 -11.85
CA GLY A 92 -3.86 17.14 -13.18
C GLY A 92 -4.35 15.86 -13.87
N ILE A 93 -5.37 15.18 -13.33
CA ILE A 93 -5.96 13.99 -13.97
C ILE A 93 -6.56 14.40 -15.32
N THR A 94 -6.27 13.64 -16.36
CA THR A 94 -6.85 13.83 -17.69
C THR A 94 -7.82 12.72 -18.02
N LEU A 95 -9.07 13.09 -18.30
CA LEU A 95 -10.10 12.19 -18.82
C LEU A 95 -9.89 11.99 -20.34
N LEU A 96 -10.11 10.78 -20.83
CA LEU A 96 -10.00 10.46 -22.25
C LEU A 96 -11.10 11.15 -23.06
N LYS A 97 -12.30 11.28 -22.50
CA LYS A 97 -13.47 11.91 -23.11
C LYS A 97 -14.21 12.78 -22.09
N ALA A 98 -14.74 13.91 -22.55
CA ALA A 98 -15.63 14.75 -21.76
C ALA A 98 -17.05 14.15 -21.66
N SER A 99 -17.43 13.28 -22.60
CA SER A 99 -18.70 12.58 -22.61
C SER A 99 -18.63 11.29 -23.42
N ALA A 100 -19.57 10.38 -23.15
CA ALA A 100 -19.77 9.16 -23.94
C ALA A 100 -21.24 8.72 -23.93
N VAL A 101 -21.62 7.89 -24.89
CA VAL A 101 -22.98 7.38 -25.04
C VAL A 101 -23.04 5.95 -24.50
N SER A 102 -24.08 5.62 -23.72
CA SER A 102 -24.29 4.26 -23.22
C SER A 102 -24.56 3.27 -24.37
N ASP A 103 -23.97 2.08 -24.28
CA ASP A 103 -24.16 1.02 -25.27
C ASP A 103 -25.54 0.33 -25.15
N LEU A 104 -25.77 -0.72 -25.95
CA LEU A 104 -27.04 -1.48 -25.91
C LEU A 104 -27.32 -2.16 -24.56
N THR A 105 -26.30 -2.29 -23.70
CA THR A 105 -26.41 -2.82 -22.34
C THR A 105 -26.53 -1.72 -21.29
N GLY A 106 -26.67 -0.45 -21.71
CA GLY A 106 -26.77 0.71 -20.84
C GLY A 106 -25.45 1.08 -20.17
N VAL A 107 -24.32 0.50 -20.60
CA VAL A 107 -23.00 0.73 -20.00
C VAL A 107 -22.27 1.84 -20.73
N VAL A 108 -21.60 2.71 -19.98
CA VAL A 108 -20.68 3.72 -20.50
C VAL A 108 -19.35 3.61 -19.77
N THR A 109 -18.25 3.63 -20.53
CA THR A 109 -16.90 3.49 -19.99
C THR A 109 -16.07 4.74 -20.28
N GLU A 110 -15.33 5.19 -19.27
CA GLU A 110 -14.39 6.29 -19.33
C GLU A 110 -13.00 5.83 -18.87
N ALA A 111 -11.97 6.34 -19.53
CA ALA A 111 -10.59 6.08 -19.16
C ALA A 111 -9.95 7.38 -18.69
N TYR A 112 -9.04 7.29 -17.74
CA TYR A 112 -8.36 8.45 -17.17
C TYR A 112 -6.89 8.16 -16.94
N THR A 113 -6.11 9.23 -16.93
CA THR A 113 -4.66 9.21 -16.72
C THR A 113 -4.31 10.09 -15.53
N SER A 114 -3.32 9.66 -14.74
CA SER A 114 -2.88 10.35 -13.54
C SER A 114 -2.33 11.74 -13.85
N GLY A 115 -2.39 12.60 -12.85
CA GLY A 115 -1.77 13.92 -12.91
C GLY A 115 -0.51 14.03 -12.06
N SER A 116 0.02 15.25 -12.00
CA SER A 116 1.28 15.59 -11.34
C SER A 116 1.11 16.06 -9.88
N GLU A 117 -0.12 16.09 -9.36
CA GLU A 117 -0.38 16.51 -7.97
C GLU A 117 -0.95 15.36 -7.16
N VAL A 118 -0.47 15.18 -5.92
CA VAL A 118 -1.04 14.22 -4.97
C VAL A 118 -2.30 14.77 -4.31
N GLY A 119 -3.29 13.92 -4.08
CA GLY A 119 -4.51 14.32 -3.39
C GLY A 119 -5.68 13.38 -3.67
N VAL A 120 -6.88 13.87 -3.35
CA VAL A 120 -8.15 13.20 -3.63
C VAL A 120 -9.04 14.14 -4.43
N THR A 121 -9.64 13.63 -5.49
CA THR A 121 -10.62 14.33 -6.33
C THR A 121 -11.86 13.46 -6.51
N THR A 122 -12.91 14.01 -7.10
CA THR A 122 -14.15 13.28 -7.38
C THR A 122 -14.49 13.39 -8.86
N LEU A 123 -14.59 12.24 -9.53
CA LEU A 123 -15.12 12.14 -10.88
C LEU A 123 -16.64 12.02 -10.80
N THR A 124 -17.35 12.99 -11.36
CA THR A 124 -18.81 13.00 -11.44
C THR A 124 -19.25 12.65 -12.84
N ALA A 125 -20.08 11.60 -12.97
CA ALA A 125 -20.79 11.28 -14.20
C ALA A 125 -22.21 11.84 -14.13
N THR A 126 -22.65 12.53 -15.19
CA THR A 126 -23.95 13.20 -15.27
C THR A 126 -24.72 12.74 -16.50
N VAL A 127 -25.92 12.20 -16.31
CA VAL A 127 -26.83 11.86 -17.42
C VAL A 127 -27.38 13.16 -18.02
N SER A 128 -27.12 13.41 -19.31
CA SER A 128 -27.44 14.69 -19.95
C SER A 128 -28.95 15.00 -20.00
N THR A 129 -29.79 13.97 -20.08
CA THR A 129 -31.24 14.12 -20.26
C THR A 129 -31.98 14.37 -18.94
N THR A 130 -31.47 13.86 -17.81
CA THR A 130 -32.15 13.94 -16.51
C THR A 130 -31.38 14.75 -15.47
N GLY A 131 -30.09 15.00 -15.68
CA GLY A 131 -29.22 15.56 -14.66
C GLY A 131 -28.90 14.60 -13.51
N ALA A 132 -29.25 13.30 -13.62
CA ALA A 132 -28.87 12.30 -12.63
C ALA A 132 -27.34 12.22 -12.55
N THR A 133 -26.79 12.26 -11.34
CA THR A 133 -25.34 12.26 -11.11
C THR A 133 -24.91 11.11 -10.22
N VAL A 134 -23.69 10.62 -10.45
CA VAL A 134 -23.01 9.71 -9.54
C VAL A 134 -21.56 10.16 -9.33
N PRO A 135 -21.15 10.42 -8.07
CA PRO A 135 -19.76 10.73 -7.75
C PRO A 135 -18.94 9.44 -7.54
N GLN A 136 -17.69 9.47 -7.98
CA GLN A 136 -16.69 8.46 -7.67
C GLN A 136 -15.39 9.13 -7.20
N PRO A 137 -14.91 8.86 -5.97
CA PRO A 137 -13.62 9.37 -5.54
C PRO A 137 -12.49 8.70 -6.31
N LEU A 138 -11.52 9.52 -6.73
CA LEU A 138 -10.24 9.11 -7.29
C LEU A 138 -9.13 9.77 -6.47
N ALA A 139 -7.99 9.11 -6.35
CA ALA A 139 -6.84 9.67 -5.66
C ALA A 139 -5.58 9.55 -6.52
N VAL A 140 -4.65 10.48 -6.33
CA VAL A 140 -3.30 10.40 -6.89
C VAL A 140 -2.34 10.39 -5.72
N ARG A 141 -1.42 9.42 -5.71
CA ARG A 141 -0.45 9.22 -4.62
C ARG A 141 0.95 8.95 -5.14
N GLY A 142 1.93 9.11 -4.27
CA GLY A 142 3.27 8.57 -4.51
C GLY A 142 3.16 7.06 -4.73
N ALA A 143 3.90 6.54 -5.70
CA ALA A 143 3.78 5.14 -6.09
C ALA A 143 5.11 4.42 -6.16
N LYS A 144 6.10 5.00 -6.85
CA LYS A 144 7.43 4.40 -6.98
C LYS A 144 8.32 4.89 -5.82
N PRO A 145 8.82 3.99 -4.96
CA PRO A 145 9.76 4.38 -3.90
C PRO A 145 11.06 4.89 -4.50
N SER A 146 11.63 5.93 -3.91
CA SER A 146 12.97 6.42 -4.20
C SER A 146 13.97 5.95 -3.14
N ALA A 147 15.25 5.80 -3.50
CA ALA A 147 16.34 5.45 -2.59
C ALA A 147 16.40 6.39 -1.37
N ASN A 148 16.42 7.72 -1.61
CA ASN A 148 16.37 8.74 -0.55
C ASN A 148 15.06 8.71 0.27
N GLY A 149 14.00 8.14 -0.32
CA GLY A 149 12.70 7.94 0.32
C GLY A 149 12.56 6.64 1.10
N PHE A 150 13.61 5.80 1.16
CA PHE A 150 13.58 4.50 1.84
C PHE A 150 14.08 4.62 3.27
N PHE A 151 13.20 4.39 4.24
CA PHE A 151 13.54 4.43 5.65
C PHE A 151 13.32 3.07 6.31
N PHE A 152 14.32 2.56 7.03
CA PHE A 152 14.21 1.34 7.82
C PHE A 152 14.87 1.52 9.19
N ARG A 153 14.14 1.20 10.26
CA ARG A 153 14.67 1.20 11.63
C ARG A 153 14.06 0.09 12.46
N CYS A 154 14.78 -0.37 13.48
CA CYS A 154 14.22 -1.20 14.55
C CYS A 154 14.11 -0.40 15.85
N ALA A 155 13.10 -0.71 16.68
CA ALA A 155 12.85 0.00 17.92
C ALA A 155 14.03 -0.12 18.91
N ASN A 156 14.59 -1.33 19.00
CA ASN A 156 15.78 -1.64 19.78
C ASN A 156 16.90 -2.09 18.83
N ALA A 157 18.08 -1.46 18.96
CA ALA A 157 19.30 -1.84 18.24
C ALA A 157 20.09 -2.96 18.94
N SER A 158 19.81 -3.20 20.23
CA SER A 158 20.44 -4.26 21.02
C SER A 158 19.36 -5.02 21.77
N LEU A 159 19.43 -6.34 21.72
CA LEU A 159 18.51 -7.25 22.39
C LEU A 159 19.27 -8.08 23.44
N PRO A 160 18.70 -8.30 24.64
CA PRO A 160 19.38 -9.06 25.69
C PRO A 160 19.26 -10.58 25.43
N VAL A 161 20.05 -11.09 24.48
CA VAL A 161 19.94 -12.50 24.03
C VAL A 161 20.53 -13.51 25.03
N TYR A 162 21.35 -13.06 25.98
CA TYR A 162 22.04 -13.89 26.99
C TYR A 162 21.35 -13.85 28.35
N THR A 163 20.04 -13.85 28.37
CA THR A 163 19.28 -13.96 29.62
C THR A 163 19.15 -15.43 30.04
N THR A 164 18.90 -15.67 31.33
CA THR A 164 18.67 -17.02 31.87
C THR A 164 17.29 -17.58 31.53
N VAL A 165 16.52 -16.92 30.66
CA VAL A 165 15.18 -17.34 30.28
C VAL A 165 15.20 -17.94 28.86
N PRO A 166 14.44 -19.02 28.61
CA PRO A 166 14.40 -19.70 27.32
C PRO A 166 13.53 -18.99 26.27
N GLU A 167 13.19 -17.72 26.48
CA GLU A 167 12.33 -16.95 25.56
C GLU A 167 13.17 -16.20 24.53
N TYR A 168 12.68 -16.12 23.29
CA TYR A 168 13.33 -15.32 22.25
C TYR A 168 12.99 -13.84 22.45
N GLU A 169 14.01 -12.99 22.33
CA GLU A 169 13.83 -11.55 22.37
C GLU A 169 13.35 -11.05 21.00
N THR A 170 12.51 -10.02 21.00
CA THR A 170 11.95 -9.46 19.76
C THR A 170 12.06 -7.95 19.71
N THR A 171 12.12 -7.42 18.49
CA THR A 171 12.08 -5.97 18.23
C THR A 171 11.18 -5.70 17.03
N ILE A 172 10.45 -4.59 17.08
CA ILE A 172 9.63 -4.14 15.95
C ILE A 172 10.49 -3.28 15.05
N CYS A 173 10.59 -3.67 13.78
CA CYS A 173 11.20 -2.88 12.74
C CYS A 173 10.13 -2.23 11.87
N THR A 174 10.34 -0.95 11.54
CA THR A 174 9.44 -0.12 10.76
C THR A 174 10.12 0.29 9.47
N VAL A 175 9.42 0.06 8.36
CA VAL A 175 9.76 0.60 7.04
C VAL A 175 8.83 1.76 6.73
N ARG A 176 9.36 2.82 6.12
CA ARG A 176 8.58 3.89 5.51
C ARG A 176 9.14 4.18 4.12
N LEU A 177 8.24 4.27 3.14
CA LEU A 177 8.58 4.54 1.74
C LEU A 177 8.01 5.89 1.30
N SER A 178 8.84 6.66 0.61
CA SER A 178 8.46 7.91 -0.06
C SER A 178 8.94 7.89 -1.51
N ASP A 179 8.23 8.60 -2.39
CA ASP A 179 8.67 8.81 -3.78
C ASP A 179 9.76 9.89 -3.87
N ARG A 180 10.27 10.14 -5.08
CA ARG A 180 11.32 11.14 -5.34
C ARG A 180 10.93 12.57 -4.94
N TYR A 181 9.63 12.86 -4.88
CA TYR A 181 9.10 14.18 -4.53
C TYR A 181 8.82 14.31 -3.02
N GLY A 182 9.16 13.27 -2.24
CA GLY A 182 8.91 13.22 -0.80
C GLY A 182 7.47 12.87 -0.42
N ASN A 183 6.61 12.50 -1.37
CA ASN A 183 5.27 12.03 -1.07
C ASN A 183 5.32 10.62 -0.51
N ARG A 184 4.42 10.28 0.41
CA ARG A 184 4.28 8.90 0.89
C ARG A 184 3.85 7.99 -0.27
N VAL A 185 4.42 6.78 -0.29
CA VAL A 185 4.01 5.74 -1.26
C VAL A 185 2.67 5.16 -0.84
N GLY A 186 1.60 5.64 -1.47
CA GLY A 186 0.21 5.23 -1.21
C GLY A 186 -0.23 4.01 -2.01
N ILE A 187 0.58 3.52 -2.94
CA ILE A 187 0.35 2.23 -3.60
C ILE A 187 0.99 1.12 -2.75
N PRO A 188 0.23 0.08 -2.34
CA PRO A 188 0.78 -1.03 -1.57
C PRO A 188 2.02 -1.62 -2.22
N THR A 189 3.15 -1.56 -1.52
CA THR A 189 4.46 -1.94 -2.06
C THR A 189 5.09 -3.00 -1.19
N SER A 190 5.61 -4.06 -1.81
CA SER A 190 6.29 -5.14 -1.09
C SER A 190 7.72 -4.74 -0.71
N VAL A 191 8.09 -5.01 0.53
CA VAL A 191 9.44 -4.88 1.06
C VAL A 191 9.89 -6.25 1.51
N ASN A 192 11.02 -6.71 0.98
CA ASN A 192 11.63 -7.99 1.31
C ASN A 192 12.73 -7.78 2.35
N PHE A 193 12.97 -8.80 3.17
CA PHE A 193 13.98 -8.75 4.21
C PHE A 193 14.93 -9.93 4.10
N ALA A 194 16.18 -9.68 4.45
CA ALA A 194 17.19 -10.70 4.69
C ALA A 194 17.87 -10.42 6.04
N THR A 195 18.26 -11.47 6.73
CA THR A 195 19.01 -11.37 7.98
C THR A 195 20.10 -12.43 8.00
N GLU A 196 21.26 -12.09 8.53
CA GLU A 196 22.39 -13.04 8.66
C GLU A 196 22.12 -14.11 9.72
N ALA A 197 21.37 -13.73 10.76
CA ALA A 197 21.06 -14.51 11.94
C ALA A 197 19.69 -14.09 12.50
N GLY A 198 19.10 -14.92 13.35
CA GLY A 198 17.74 -14.70 13.86
C GLY A 198 16.65 -14.95 12.81
N ALA A 199 15.43 -14.48 13.10
CA ALA A 199 14.27 -14.66 12.26
C ALA A 199 13.52 -13.35 12.01
N ILE A 200 13.18 -13.10 10.75
CA ILE A 200 12.35 -11.98 10.30
C ILE A 200 11.43 -12.48 9.18
N ALA A 201 10.24 -11.89 9.03
CA ALA A 201 9.37 -12.24 7.92
C ALA A 201 10.07 -11.92 6.58
N ALA A 202 9.96 -12.82 5.60
CA ALA A 202 10.62 -12.66 4.30
C ALA A 202 10.16 -11.40 3.54
N SER A 203 8.92 -10.98 3.75
CA SER A 203 8.40 -9.75 3.16
C SER A 203 7.21 -9.18 3.93
N VAL A 204 6.98 -7.89 3.79
CA VAL A 204 5.74 -7.20 4.21
C VAL A 204 5.25 -6.29 3.09
N THR A 205 3.96 -5.97 3.07
CA THR A 205 3.41 -4.96 2.16
C THR A 205 3.11 -3.68 2.94
N THR A 206 3.53 -2.53 2.40
CA THR A 206 3.20 -1.23 2.99
C THR A 206 1.71 -0.94 2.94
N LYS A 207 1.25 -0.16 3.92
CA LYS A 207 -0.12 0.29 3.97
C LYS A 207 -0.40 1.22 2.80
N GLY A 208 -1.31 0.82 1.93
CA GLY A 208 -1.80 1.68 0.85
C GLY A 208 -2.67 2.82 1.37
N PHE A 209 -2.94 3.75 0.48
CA PHE A 209 -3.86 4.85 0.72
C PHE A 209 -5.30 4.33 0.94
N ASP A 210 -5.94 4.81 2.01
CA ASP A 210 -7.36 4.57 2.26
C ASP A 210 -8.15 5.88 2.03
N PRO A 211 -9.01 5.96 1.00
CA PRO A 211 -9.88 7.10 0.77
C PRO A 211 -10.80 7.44 1.95
N LYS A 212 -11.12 6.47 2.82
CA LYS A 212 -11.95 6.70 4.02
C LYS A 212 -11.17 7.35 5.16
N ASN A 213 -9.85 7.24 5.14
CA ASN A 213 -8.96 7.88 6.11
C ASN A 213 -7.84 8.63 5.38
N PRO A 214 -8.15 9.78 4.74
CA PRO A 214 -7.23 10.40 3.81
C PRO A 214 -5.94 10.95 4.45
N ASN A 215 -5.96 11.15 5.78
CA ASN A 215 -4.89 11.72 6.58
C ASN A 215 -4.10 10.67 7.37
N ASP A 216 -4.19 9.40 6.98
CA ASP A 216 -3.48 8.32 7.68
C ASP A 216 -1.97 8.54 7.68
N LEU A 217 -1.39 8.73 8.86
CA LEU A 217 0.05 8.93 9.03
C LEU A 217 0.87 7.65 8.77
N THR A 218 0.20 6.50 8.74
CA THR A 218 0.82 5.18 8.53
C THR A 218 0.78 4.73 7.06
N GLU A 219 0.24 5.54 6.15
CA GLU A 219 0.37 5.30 4.72
C GLU A 219 1.83 5.20 4.29
N GLY A 220 2.14 4.25 3.40
CA GLY A 220 3.49 3.99 2.92
C GLY A 220 4.41 3.40 3.99
N THR A 221 3.87 2.98 5.14
CA THR A 221 4.63 2.32 6.21
C THR A 221 4.27 0.85 6.31
N ALA A 222 5.21 0.06 6.83
CA ALA A 222 4.98 -1.31 7.25
C ALA A 222 5.77 -1.62 8.50
N THR A 223 5.28 -2.57 9.30
CA THR A 223 5.99 -3.08 10.47
C THR A 223 6.28 -4.57 10.30
N VAL A 224 7.46 -4.98 10.72
CA VAL A 224 7.89 -6.38 10.77
C VAL A 224 8.55 -6.65 12.11
N THR A 225 8.35 -7.85 12.67
CA THR A 225 9.01 -8.25 13.91
C THR A 225 10.27 -9.05 13.57
N PHE A 226 11.39 -8.63 14.13
CA PHE A 226 12.61 -9.43 14.20
C PHE A 226 12.62 -10.19 15.53
N SER A 227 13.08 -11.44 15.49
CA SER A 227 13.26 -12.32 16.64
C SER A 227 14.70 -12.83 16.68
N THR A 228 15.25 -12.98 17.87
CA THR A 228 16.55 -13.63 18.09
C THR A 228 16.50 -15.16 17.94
N ASP A 229 15.38 -15.70 17.46
CA ASP A 229 15.23 -17.12 17.15
C ASP A 229 16.17 -17.52 16.01
N MET A 230 17.23 -18.24 16.37
CA MET A 230 18.29 -18.71 15.47
C MET A 230 17.89 -19.96 14.66
N GLY A 231 16.71 -20.53 14.93
CA GLY A 231 16.26 -21.79 14.36
C GLY A 231 17.30 -22.91 14.55
N ASN A 232 17.70 -23.55 13.44
CA ASN A 232 18.60 -24.70 13.42
C ASN A 232 20.10 -24.36 13.21
N GLY A 233 20.55 -23.13 13.48
CA GLY A 233 21.97 -22.93 13.84
C GLY A 233 22.82 -21.96 13.01
N SER A 234 22.26 -20.91 12.41
CA SER A 234 23.08 -19.83 11.84
C SER A 234 23.47 -18.81 12.91
N SER A 235 24.32 -19.15 13.89
CA SER A 235 24.80 -18.19 14.89
C SER A 235 25.62 -17.07 14.24
N PRO A 236 25.61 -15.83 14.79
CA PRO A 236 26.53 -14.80 14.37
C PRO A 236 27.97 -15.32 14.42
N ALA A 237 28.78 -14.94 13.43
CA ALA A 237 30.16 -15.37 13.37
C ALA A 237 30.97 -14.77 14.54
N ASP A 238 31.84 -15.59 15.12
CA ASP A 238 32.93 -15.12 15.97
C ASP A 238 33.93 -14.37 15.08
N VAL A 239 34.23 -13.12 15.42
CA VAL A 239 35.10 -12.25 14.63
C VAL A 239 36.26 -11.77 15.48
N ALA A 240 37.49 -11.82 14.96
CA ALA A 240 38.65 -11.33 15.70
C ALA A 240 38.48 -9.83 16.02
N PRO A 241 38.78 -9.37 17.26
CA PRO A 241 38.66 -7.95 17.66
C PRO A 241 39.42 -7.01 16.72
N LEU A 242 38.88 -5.81 16.50
CA LEU A 242 39.61 -4.78 15.76
C LEU A 242 40.79 -4.29 16.59
N LEU A 243 41.99 -4.38 16.02
CA LEU A 243 43.18 -3.81 16.62
C LEU A 243 43.18 -2.29 16.49
N ALA A 244 43.91 -1.60 17.36
CA ALA A 244 44.19 -0.18 17.22
C ALA A 244 44.91 0.05 15.88
N VAL A 245 44.35 0.92 15.05
CA VAL A 245 44.95 1.29 13.76
C VAL A 245 45.12 2.81 13.75
N ASN A 246 46.35 3.27 13.95
CA ASN A 246 46.76 4.67 13.78
C ASN A 246 47.08 4.99 12.31
N LEU A 247 46.21 4.53 11.39
CA LEU A 247 46.32 4.79 9.97
C LEU A 247 44.96 5.18 9.43
N ALA A 248 44.93 6.22 8.59
CA ALA A 248 43.76 6.78 7.91
C ALA A 248 43.04 5.81 6.95
N THR A 249 43.29 4.50 7.07
CA THR A 249 42.82 3.42 6.19
C THR A 249 41.62 2.66 6.75
N GLN A 250 41.20 2.92 7.99
CA GLN A 250 39.98 2.35 8.56
C GLN A 250 38.81 3.34 8.43
N TYR A 251 37.79 2.95 7.67
CA TYR A 251 36.51 3.67 7.59
C TYR A 251 35.57 3.17 8.70
N PRO A 252 34.75 4.02 9.37
CA PRO A 252 34.63 5.48 9.21
C PRO A 252 35.60 6.31 10.07
N TRP A 253 36.22 5.74 11.12
CA TRP A 253 37.13 6.45 12.03
C TRP A 253 38.33 5.60 12.46
N SER A 254 39.46 6.25 12.74
CA SER A 254 40.65 5.61 13.33
C SER A 254 40.38 5.16 14.77
N LEU A 255 40.72 3.91 15.09
CA LEU A 255 40.67 3.38 16.45
C LEU A 255 41.97 3.68 17.21
N SER A 256 41.87 4.51 18.26
CA SER A 256 43.02 4.86 19.11
C SER A 256 43.45 3.76 20.07
N ASN A 257 42.56 2.80 20.36
CA ASN A 257 42.80 1.66 21.23
C ASN A 257 42.21 0.41 20.56
N ASP A 258 42.71 -0.77 20.96
CA ASP A 258 42.12 -2.04 20.55
C ASP A 258 40.65 -2.10 21.00
N GLU A 259 39.83 -2.78 20.22
CA GLU A 259 38.46 -3.08 20.59
C GLU A 259 38.42 -3.84 21.93
N PRO A 260 37.56 -3.42 22.89
CA PRO A 260 37.42 -4.13 24.15
C PRO A 260 37.13 -5.61 23.90
N ASN A 261 37.95 -6.48 24.49
CA ASN A 261 37.78 -7.91 24.33
C ASN A 261 38.12 -8.65 25.63
N ARG A 262 37.62 -9.88 25.75
CA ARG A 262 37.98 -10.79 26.84
C ARG A 262 38.13 -12.22 26.33
N PRO A 263 39.11 -12.98 26.85
CA PRO A 263 39.21 -14.40 26.53
C PRO A 263 38.05 -15.18 27.19
N ASP A 264 37.50 -16.15 26.45
CA ASP A 264 36.53 -17.14 26.94
C ASP A 264 36.84 -18.52 26.35
N GLY A 265 37.63 -19.30 27.08
CA GLY A 265 38.15 -20.57 26.58
C GLY A 265 39.05 -20.40 25.35
N GLN A 266 38.61 -20.94 24.21
CA GLN A 266 39.31 -20.80 22.91
C GLN A 266 38.83 -19.57 22.11
N LEU A 267 37.80 -18.86 22.57
CA LEU A 267 37.22 -17.71 21.89
C LEU A 267 37.72 -16.40 22.51
N THR A 268 37.63 -15.31 21.75
CA THR A 268 37.92 -13.94 22.22
C THR A 268 36.70 -13.07 22.02
N LEU A 269 35.89 -12.95 23.07
CA LEU A 269 34.64 -12.22 23.04
C LEU A 269 34.88 -10.72 22.85
N ASN A 270 34.21 -10.11 21.87
CA ASN A 270 34.22 -8.68 21.60
C ASN A 270 32.82 -8.18 21.17
N PRO A 271 32.55 -6.86 21.20
CA PRO A 271 31.24 -6.28 20.88
C PRO A 271 30.68 -6.62 19.51
N ARG A 272 31.50 -7.08 18.55
CA ARG A 272 31.02 -7.50 17.22
C ARG A 272 30.61 -8.95 17.14
N ASP A 273 31.06 -9.79 18.07
CA ASP A 273 30.52 -11.14 18.23
C ASP A 273 29.06 -10.96 18.69
N GLN A 274 28.10 -11.21 17.78
CA GLN A 274 26.64 -10.99 17.92
C GLN A 274 26.05 -9.77 17.20
N LEU A 275 26.82 -9.07 16.38
CA LEU A 275 26.19 -8.17 15.41
C LEU A 275 25.45 -9.00 14.35
N VAL A 276 24.23 -8.56 14.05
CA VAL A 276 23.38 -9.16 13.02
C VAL A 276 22.97 -8.07 12.05
N THR A 277 23.30 -8.27 10.78
CA THR A 277 22.83 -7.38 9.72
C THR A 277 21.43 -7.77 9.27
N ILE A 278 20.52 -6.80 9.27
CA ILE A 278 19.20 -6.92 8.67
C ILE A 278 19.14 -6.00 7.45
N ILE A 279 18.80 -6.56 6.30
CA ILE A 279 18.67 -5.84 5.04
C ILE A 279 17.19 -5.77 4.67
N ALA A 280 16.70 -4.58 4.36
CA ALA A 280 15.36 -4.35 3.82
C ALA A 280 15.48 -3.85 2.37
N MET A 281 14.68 -4.43 1.47
CA MET A 281 14.79 -4.21 0.02
C MET A 281 13.42 -4.01 -0.61
N THR A 282 13.31 -3.06 -1.52
CA THR A 282 12.11 -2.91 -2.37
C THR A 282 12.50 -2.56 -3.79
N ARG A 283 11.58 -2.73 -4.74
CA ARG A 283 11.77 -2.23 -6.11
C ARG A 283 11.41 -0.75 -6.11
N GLY A 284 12.35 0.08 -6.57
CA GLY A 284 12.19 1.53 -6.61
C GLY A 284 13.06 2.14 -7.70
N GLU A 285 13.48 3.37 -7.45
CA GLU A 285 14.44 4.12 -8.27
C GLU A 285 15.52 4.76 -7.41
N GLU A 286 16.66 5.01 -8.03
CA GLU A 286 17.68 5.89 -7.47
C GLU A 286 17.17 7.33 -7.42
N ALA A 287 17.79 8.15 -6.59
CA ALA A 287 17.38 9.53 -6.41
C ALA A 287 17.96 10.43 -7.52
N PHE A 288 17.11 11.25 -8.12
CA PHE A 288 17.54 12.34 -9.00
C PHE A 288 16.53 13.48 -8.95
N GLU A 289 16.98 14.68 -9.30
CA GLU A 289 16.10 15.84 -9.43
C GLU A 289 15.35 15.79 -10.76
N ASP A 290 14.03 15.53 -10.73
CA ASP A 290 13.16 15.56 -11.90
C ASP A 290 12.48 16.94 -12.00
N ALA A 291 13.14 17.88 -12.66
CA ALA A 291 12.70 19.28 -12.70
C ALA A 291 11.44 19.46 -13.58
N ASN A 292 11.25 18.60 -14.57
CA ASN A 292 10.15 18.71 -15.53
C ASN A 292 8.97 17.74 -15.26
N HIS A 293 9.07 16.91 -14.23
CA HIS A 293 8.08 15.95 -13.76
C HIS A 293 7.70 14.91 -14.82
N ASN A 294 8.66 14.48 -15.65
CA ASN A 294 8.40 13.51 -16.71
C ASN A 294 8.70 12.05 -16.30
N GLY A 295 9.30 11.83 -15.13
CA GLY A 295 9.61 10.51 -14.63
C GLY A 295 11.00 9.97 -14.99
N ALA A 296 11.81 10.69 -15.76
CA ALA A 296 13.10 10.25 -16.31
C ALA A 296 14.22 11.25 -16.00
N LEU A 297 15.46 10.76 -15.89
CA LEU A 297 16.64 11.62 -15.74
C LEU A 297 16.99 12.26 -17.08
N ASP A 298 16.93 13.59 -17.13
CA ASP A 298 17.23 14.38 -18.32
C ASP A 298 18.62 15.05 -18.29
N PRO A 299 19.17 15.42 -19.47
CA PRO A 299 20.41 16.17 -19.54
C PRO A 299 20.34 17.48 -18.75
N GLY A 300 21.17 17.60 -17.71
CA GLY A 300 21.23 18.78 -16.83
C GLY A 300 20.59 18.57 -15.46
N GLU A 301 19.91 17.45 -15.24
CA GLU A 301 19.39 17.05 -13.94
C GLU A 301 20.49 16.38 -13.07
N VAL A 302 20.37 16.55 -11.76
CA VAL A 302 21.36 16.03 -10.80
C VAL A 302 20.97 14.62 -10.38
N PHE A 303 21.85 13.67 -10.66
CA PHE A 303 21.79 12.32 -10.12
C PHE A 303 22.38 12.30 -8.70
N ILE A 304 21.72 11.59 -7.78
CA ILE A 304 22.14 11.46 -6.38
C ILE A 304 22.44 9.98 -6.14
N ASP A 305 23.73 9.67 -6.00
CA ASP A 305 24.23 8.34 -5.63
C ASP A 305 24.16 8.18 -4.10
N GLU A 306 23.49 7.13 -3.62
CA GLU A 306 23.27 6.84 -2.19
C GLU A 306 23.68 5.42 -1.81
#